data_AF-A0A6S7DSE8-F1
#
_entry.id   AF-A0A6S7DSE8-F1
#
_cell.length_a   1.000
_cell.length_b   1.000
_cell.length_c   1.000
_cell.angle_alpha   90.00
_cell.angle_beta   90.00
_cell.angle_gamma   90.00
#
_symmetry.space_group_name_H-M   'P 1'
#
loop_
_entity.id
_entity.type
_entity.pdbx_description
1 polymer ?
#
loop_
_entity_poly.entity_id
_entity_poly.type
_entity_poly.pdbx_seq_one_letter_code
_entity_poly.pdbx_strand_id
1 'polypeptide(L)'
;MSNSTALTTLYQTVVQEELGLVARIDEDGDVLFRHPDLGTMFFSLSESDPEFLRLAYPSFVDAEELGLTRAQLLDVINAVNHRCKAVKLSLPLDRPGKPGRVTASVECFVAAPDTLPAEALLRGIVARCVSVIRHTAGELVKDALELKQGAAS
;
A
#
# COMPACT_ATOMS: atom_id res chain seq x y z
N MET A 1 -1.11 25.52 -7.38
CA MET A 1 -1.00 25.99 -5.98
C MET A 1 -1.00 24.73 -5.12
N SER A 2 -0.12 24.59 -4.13
CA SER A 2 -0.07 23.35 -3.36
C SER A 2 -1.37 23.19 -2.57
N ASN A 3 -2.10 22.10 -2.79
CA ASN A 3 -3.27 21.66 -2.01
C ASN A 3 -2.82 21.13 -0.63
N SER A 4 -1.91 21.84 0.03
CA SER A 4 -1.34 21.45 1.32
C SER A 4 -2.35 21.76 2.42
N THR A 5 -2.72 20.74 3.16
CA THR A 5 -3.64 20.75 4.30
C THR A 5 -2.88 20.43 5.57
N ALA A 6 -3.46 20.65 6.75
CA ALA A 6 -2.83 20.25 8.00
C ALA A 6 -2.55 18.74 8.04
N LEU A 7 -3.48 17.93 7.52
CA LEU A 7 -3.36 16.48 7.42
C LEU A 7 -2.20 16.06 6.50
N THR A 8 -2.15 16.56 5.28
CA THR A 8 -1.11 16.19 4.30
C THR A 8 0.28 16.65 4.75
N THR A 9 0.37 17.83 5.36
CA THR A 9 1.63 18.35 5.95
C THR A 9 2.11 17.47 7.10
N LEU A 10 1.20 17.00 7.95
CA LEU A 10 1.51 16.09 9.05
C LEU A 10 2.10 14.77 8.52
N TYR A 11 1.42 14.11 7.58
CA TYR A 11 1.91 12.86 7.00
C TYR A 11 3.21 13.04 6.22
N GLN A 12 3.36 14.13 5.46
CA GLN A 12 4.61 14.45 4.76
C GLN A 12 5.77 14.59 5.75
N THR A 13 5.56 15.32 6.85
CA THR A 13 6.58 15.52 7.89
C THR A 13 6.98 14.20 8.53
N VAL A 14 6.00 13.38 8.92
CA VAL A 14 6.26 12.06 9.53
C VAL A 14 7.04 11.16 8.58
N VAL A 15 6.71 11.12 7.28
CA VAL A 15 7.47 10.33 6.30
C VAL A 15 8.92 10.82 6.20
N GLN A 16 9.13 12.13 6.10
CA GLN A 16 10.46 12.69 5.93
C GLN A 16 11.35 12.47 7.15
N GLU A 17 10.79 12.61 8.35
CA GLU A 17 11.57 12.52 9.58
C GLU A 17 11.73 11.08 10.09
N GLU A 18 10.67 10.26 10.04
CA GLU A 18 10.73 8.89 10.58
C GLU A 18 11.27 7.88 9.59
N LEU A 19 10.96 8.05 8.29
CA LEU A 19 11.47 7.14 7.26
C LEU A 19 12.75 7.66 6.61
N GLY A 20 13.10 8.93 6.79
CA GLY A 20 14.23 9.56 6.10
C GLY A 20 14.03 9.64 4.59
N LEU A 21 12.78 9.61 4.11
CA LEU A 21 12.43 9.57 2.69
C LEU A 21 11.86 10.91 2.23
N VAL A 22 12.25 11.33 1.04
CA VAL A 22 11.65 12.52 0.41
C VAL A 22 10.19 12.22 0.10
N ALA A 23 9.29 13.09 0.60
CA ALA A 23 7.86 13.02 0.36
C ALA A 23 7.35 14.28 -0.32
N ARG A 24 6.37 14.13 -1.20
CA ARG A 24 5.69 15.24 -1.88
C ARG A 24 4.19 15.06 -1.85
N ILE A 25 3.46 16.16 -1.80
CA ILE A 25 2.01 16.17 -1.96
C ILE A 25 1.71 16.26 -3.46
N ASP A 26 0.87 15.39 -4.00
CA ASP A 26 0.46 15.44 -5.40
C ASP A 26 -0.80 16.30 -5.64
N GLU A 27 -1.33 16.23 -6.86
CA GLU A 27 -2.50 17.02 -7.26
C GLU A 27 -3.79 16.55 -6.59
N ASP A 28 -3.86 15.27 -6.22
CA ASP A 28 -5.01 14.63 -5.57
C ASP A 28 -4.99 14.86 -4.04
N GLY A 29 -3.90 15.43 -3.51
CA GLY A 29 -3.72 15.64 -2.08
C GLY A 29 -3.12 14.43 -1.36
N ASP A 30 -2.57 13.47 -2.10
CA ASP A 30 -1.92 12.30 -1.53
C ASP A 30 -0.44 12.61 -1.21
N VAL A 31 0.09 11.97 -0.17
CA VAL A 31 1.51 12.11 0.21
C VAL A 31 2.31 10.96 -0.40
N LEU A 32 3.06 11.25 -1.45
CA LEU A 32 3.85 10.29 -2.23
C LEU A 32 5.30 10.27 -1.76
N PHE A 33 5.87 9.08 -1.67
CA PHE A 33 7.28 8.88 -1.39
C PHE A 33 7.80 7.61 -2.10
N ARG A 34 9.13 7.50 -2.25
CA ARG A 34 9.76 6.33 -2.88
C ARG A 34 10.55 5.54 -1.85
N HIS A 35 10.11 4.34 -1.55
CA HIS A 35 10.84 3.39 -0.71
C HIS A 35 11.89 2.64 -1.54
N PRO A 36 13.11 2.40 -1.03
CA PRO A 36 14.17 1.72 -1.79
C PRO A 36 13.77 0.31 -2.29
N ASP A 37 13.11 -0.47 -1.42
CA ASP A 37 12.74 -1.86 -1.73
C ASP A 37 11.38 -2.01 -2.44
N LEU A 38 10.50 -1.01 -2.32
CA LEU A 38 9.10 -1.10 -2.78
C LEU A 38 8.78 -0.10 -3.90
N GLY A 39 9.68 0.82 -4.24
CA GLY A 39 9.36 1.87 -5.20
C GLY A 39 8.34 2.87 -4.65
N THR A 40 7.44 3.37 -5.50
CA THR A 40 6.52 4.45 -5.15
C THR A 40 5.41 3.95 -4.23
N MET A 41 5.21 4.63 -3.11
CA MET A 41 4.13 4.44 -2.15
C MET A 41 3.44 5.77 -1.90
N PHE A 42 2.21 5.73 -1.38
CA PHE A 42 1.51 6.96 -1.02
C PHE A 42 0.54 6.75 0.14
N PHE A 43 0.36 7.80 0.94
CA PHE A 43 -0.80 7.94 1.82
C PHE A 43 -1.93 8.58 1.04
N SER A 44 -3.07 7.87 0.98
CA SER A 44 -4.31 8.41 0.45
C SER A 44 -5.06 9.13 1.55
N LEU A 45 -5.27 10.44 1.41
CA LEU A 45 -5.74 11.31 2.49
C LEU A 45 -6.98 12.10 2.05
N SER A 46 -7.92 12.31 2.98
CA SER A 46 -9.09 13.14 2.75
C SER A 46 -9.33 14.05 3.95
N GLU A 47 -9.56 15.35 3.71
CA GLU A 47 -9.98 16.26 4.78
C GLU A 47 -11.39 15.97 5.30
N SER A 48 -12.20 15.23 4.53
CA SER A 48 -13.54 14.81 4.96
C SER A 48 -13.52 13.53 5.82
N ASP A 49 -12.36 12.89 5.96
CA ASP A 49 -12.15 11.66 6.75
C ASP A 49 -10.70 11.65 7.30
N PRO A 50 -10.34 12.64 8.15
CA PRO A 50 -8.95 12.85 8.59
C PRO A 50 -8.43 11.74 9.50
N GLU A 51 -9.31 10.99 10.17
CA GLU A 51 -8.98 9.87 11.04
C GLU A 51 -8.59 8.60 10.27
N PHE A 52 -8.96 8.48 8.99
CA PHE A 52 -8.71 7.30 8.18
C PHE A 52 -7.32 7.33 7.52
N LEU A 53 -6.47 6.40 7.92
CA LEU A 53 -5.18 6.16 7.31
C LEU A 53 -5.31 5.11 6.22
N ARG A 54 -4.84 5.45 5.01
CA ARG A 54 -4.59 4.48 3.94
C ARG A 54 -3.20 4.63 3.36
N LEU A 55 -2.29 3.70 3.70
CA LEU A 55 -0.99 3.58 3.04
C LEU A 55 -1.08 2.55 1.93
N ALA A 56 -0.70 2.92 0.71
CA ALA A 56 -0.75 2.04 -0.45
C ALA A 56 0.63 1.84 -1.10
N TYR A 57 0.90 0.59 -1.48
CA TYR A 57 1.90 0.21 -2.48
C TYR A 57 1.16 -0.22 -3.75
N PRO A 58 0.98 0.70 -4.72
CA PRO A 58 0.12 0.47 -5.88
C PRO A 58 0.78 -0.37 -6.97
N SER A 59 -0.06 -1.13 -7.66
CA SER A 59 0.21 -1.69 -8.99
C SER A 59 1.57 -2.40 -9.13
N PHE A 60 1.97 -3.18 -8.13
CA PHE A 60 3.36 -3.64 -8.05
C PHE A 60 3.66 -4.87 -8.90
N VAL A 61 2.65 -5.67 -9.23
CA VAL A 61 2.80 -6.88 -10.06
C VAL A 61 1.48 -7.24 -10.72
N ASP A 62 1.51 -7.91 -11.87
CA ASP A 62 0.34 -8.56 -12.47
C ASP A 62 0.55 -10.07 -12.67
N ALA A 63 -0.49 -10.74 -13.17
CA ALA A 63 -0.48 -12.17 -13.38
C ALA A 63 0.55 -12.60 -14.45
N GLU A 64 0.73 -11.80 -15.50
CA GLU A 64 1.65 -12.11 -16.60
C GLU A 64 3.11 -12.05 -16.13
N GLU A 65 3.48 -11.04 -15.36
CA GLU A 65 4.81 -10.91 -14.74
C GLU A 65 5.15 -12.10 -13.83
N LEU A 66 4.15 -12.67 -13.15
CA LEU A 66 4.30 -13.86 -12.32
C LEU A 66 4.22 -15.17 -13.10
N GLY A 67 3.83 -15.14 -14.38
CA GLY A 67 3.58 -16.32 -15.19
C GLY A 67 2.39 -17.14 -14.69
N LEU A 68 1.36 -16.47 -14.17
CA LEU A 68 0.11 -17.05 -13.67
C LEU A 68 -1.07 -16.59 -14.53
N THR A 69 -2.16 -17.35 -14.46
CA THR A 69 -3.48 -16.83 -14.87
C THR A 69 -4.03 -15.88 -13.80
N ARG A 70 -4.97 -15.02 -14.19
CA ARG A 70 -5.68 -14.14 -13.24
C ARG A 70 -6.37 -14.93 -12.12
N ALA A 71 -6.95 -16.09 -12.42
CA ALA A 71 -7.62 -16.94 -11.44
C ALA A 71 -6.61 -17.46 -10.38
N GLN A 72 -5.46 -17.97 -10.82
CA GLN A 72 -4.39 -18.40 -9.93
C GLN A 72 -3.87 -17.25 -9.06
N LEU A 73 -3.66 -16.06 -9.64
CA LEU A 73 -3.24 -14.90 -8.87
C LEU A 73 -4.27 -14.52 -7.79
N LEU A 74 -5.58 -14.60 -8.09
CA LEU A 74 -6.62 -14.36 -7.10
C LEU A 74 -6.61 -15.40 -5.96
N ASP A 75 -6.37 -16.67 -6.27
CA ASP A 75 -6.26 -17.72 -5.25
C ASP A 75 -5.08 -17.45 -4.31
N VAL A 76 -3.92 -17.06 -4.85
CA VAL A 76 -2.76 -16.66 -4.05
C VAL A 76 -3.08 -15.43 -3.21
N ILE A 77 -3.68 -14.39 -3.80
CA ILE A 77 -4.09 -13.17 -3.08
C ILE A 77 -4.99 -13.51 -1.89
N ASN A 78 -5.98 -14.38 -2.09
CA ASN A 78 -6.91 -14.79 -1.03
C ASN A 78 -6.19 -15.55 0.08
N ALA A 79 -5.29 -16.47 -0.27
CA ALA A 79 -4.49 -17.21 0.70
C ALA A 79 -3.57 -16.29 1.51
N VAL A 80 -2.95 -15.29 0.87
CA VAL A 80 -2.10 -14.28 1.52
C VAL A 80 -2.94 -13.38 2.43
N ASN A 81 -4.06 -12.84 1.95
CA ASN A 81 -4.95 -12.01 2.75
C ASN A 81 -5.48 -12.75 4.00
N HIS A 82 -5.73 -14.05 3.90
CA HIS A 82 -6.15 -14.86 5.04
C HIS A 82 -5.09 -14.95 6.15
N ARG A 83 -3.80 -15.02 5.80
CA ARG A 83 -2.70 -15.12 6.77
C ARG A 83 -2.12 -13.77 7.20
N CYS A 84 -2.06 -12.79 6.30
CA CYS A 84 -1.46 -11.47 6.51
C CYS A 84 -2.53 -10.43 6.89
N LYS A 85 -3.06 -10.52 8.11
CA LYS A 85 -4.24 -9.75 8.57
C LYS A 85 -4.14 -8.23 8.50
N ALA A 86 -2.92 -7.68 8.48
CA ALA A 86 -2.70 -6.23 8.56
C ALA A 86 -2.77 -5.53 7.19
N VAL A 87 -2.71 -6.28 6.09
CA VAL A 87 -2.62 -5.73 4.74
C VAL A 87 -3.70 -6.34 3.87
N LYS A 88 -4.35 -5.50 3.08
CA LYS A 88 -5.29 -5.90 2.06
C LYS A 88 -4.60 -5.88 0.70
N LEU A 89 -4.48 -7.05 0.08
CA LEU A 89 -4.16 -7.17 -1.33
C LEU A 89 -5.45 -7.07 -2.15
N SER A 90 -5.42 -6.22 -3.17
CA SER A 90 -6.53 -6.03 -4.10
C SER A 90 -6.04 -6.09 -5.54
N LEU A 91 -6.89 -6.65 -6.42
CA LEU A 91 -6.64 -6.75 -7.85
C LEU A 91 -7.81 -6.07 -8.58
N PRO A 92 -7.61 -4.88 -9.19
CA PRO A 92 -8.64 -4.25 -9.98
C PRO A 92 -9.02 -5.12 -11.18
N LEU A 93 -10.19 -4.86 -11.76
CA LEU A 93 -10.60 -5.49 -13.01
C LEU A 93 -9.64 -5.10 -14.13
N ASP A 94 -9.41 -6.05 -15.04
CA ASP A 94 -8.64 -5.81 -16.25
C ASP A 94 -9.34 -4.73 -17.08
N ARG A 95 -8.56 -3.87 -17.71
CA ARG A 95 -9.04 -2.92 -18.70
C ARG A 95 -8.55 -3.37 -20.08
N PRO A 96 -9.23 -2.98 -21.17
CA PRO A 96 -8.77 -3.32 -22.53
C PRO A 96 -7.29 -2.94 -22.72
N GLY A 97 -6.45 -3.95 -22.97
CA GLY A 97 -5.00 -3.77 -23.15
C GLY A 97 -4.20 -3.45 -21.89
N LYS A 98 -4.78 -3.55 -20.70
CA LYS A 98 -4.10 -3.30 -19.42
C LYS A 98 -4.52 -4.32 -18.36
N PRO A 99 -3.70 -5.34 -18.06
CA PRO A 99 -4.00 -6.29 -17.00
C PRO A 99 -4.12 -5.57 -15.65
N GLY A 100 -4.99 -6.09 -14.79
CA GLY A 100 -5.07 -5.64 -13.40
C GLY A 100 -3.75 -5.88 -12.69
N ARG A 101 -3.28 -4.87 -11.95
CA ARG A 101 -2.05 -4.96 -11.14
C ARG A 101 -2.39 -4.92 -9.66
N VAL A 102 -1.74 -5.77 -8.88
CA VAL A 102 -1.98 -5.92 -7.44
C VAL A 102 -1.59 -4.64 -6.71
N THR A 103 -2.43 -4.22 -5.77
CA THR A 103 -2.16 -3.14 -4.82
C THR A 103 -2.24 -3.69 -3.41
N ALA A 104 -1.22 -3.38 -2.59
CA ALA A 104 -1.22 -3.68 -1.16
C ALA A 104 -1.55 -2.41 -0.37
N SER A 105 -2.46 -2.50 0.60
CA SER A 105 -2.79 -1.36 1.46
C SER A 105 -2.91 -1.74 2.94
N VAL A 106 -2.49 -0.81 3.81
CA VAL A 106 -2.87 -0.79 5.23
C VAL A 106 -3.95 0.27 5.38
N GLU A 107 -5.08 -0.11 5.97
CA GLU A 107 -6.27 0.73 6.15
C GLU A 107 -6.68 0.67 7.64
N CYS A 108 -6.67 1.80 8.34
CA CYS A 108 -7.08 1.86 9.75
C CYS A 108 -7.51 3.27 10.20
N PHE A 109 -8.34 3.32 11.25
CA PHE A 109 -8.64 4.57 11.95
C PHE A 109 -7.56 4.85 13.00
N VAL A 110 -6.97 6.04 12.94
CA VAL A 110 -5.84 6.48 13.79
C VAL A 110 -6.18 7.73 14.62
N ALA A 111 -7.44 8.14 14.62
CA ALA A 111 -7.94 9.22 15.44
C ALA A 111 -9.42 8.97 15.81
N ALA A 112 -9.97 9.85 16.66
CA ALA A 112 -11.41 9.90 16.86
C ALA A 112 -12.09 10.54 15.63
N PRO A 113 -13.41 10.38 15.45
CA PRO A 113 -14.10 10.97 14.30
C PRO A 113 -13.88 12.47 14.16
N ASP A 114 -13.67 12.93 12.92
CA ASP A 114 -13.47 14.34 12.56
C ASP A 114 -12.24 15.00 13.21
N THR A 115 -11.24 14.21 13.62
CA THR A 115 -10.02 14.73 14.26
C THR A 115 -8.75 14.35 13.52
N LEU A 116 -7.77 15.25 13.53
CA LEU A 116 -6.44 14.93 13.03
C LEU A 116 -5.79 13.85 13.91
N PRO A 117 -5.05 12.90 13.32
CA PRO A 117 -4.30 11.91 14.07
C PRO A 117 -3.23 12.57 14.94
N ALA A 118 -3.02 12.02 16.13
CA ALA A 118 -1.90 12.45 16.97
C ALA A 118 -0.58 12.14 16.27
N GLU A 119 0.30 13.14 16.12
CA GLU A 119 1.59 12.98 15.44
C GLU A 119 2.43 11.85 16.05
N ALA A 120 2.48 11.77 17.38
CA ALA A 120 3.22 10.72 18.10
C ALA A 120 2.72 9.30 17.74
N LEU A 121 1.42 9.13 17.51
CA LEU A 121 0.86 7.86 17.06
C LEU A 121 1.33 7.54 15.64
N LEU A 122 1.24 8.50 14.71
CA LEU A 122 1.68 8.32 13.33
C LEU A 122 3.17 7.94 13.27
N ARG A 123 4.02 8.65 14.01
CA ARG A 123 5.45 8.33 14.13
C ARG A 123 5.67 6.91 14.65
N GLY A 124 4.91 6.51 15.66
CA GLY A 124 5.00 5.17 16.25
C GLY A 124 4.57 4.02 15.32
N ILE A 125 3.79 4.28 14.26
CA ILE A 125 3.24 3.23 13.39
C ILE A 125 3.77 3.24 11.96
N VAL A 126 4.25 4.37 11.44
CA VAL A 126 4.55 4.56 10.01
C VAL A 126 5.54 3.51 9.46
N ALA A 127 6.65 3.28 10.17
CA ALA A 127 7.65 2.28 9.76
C ALA A 127 7.10 0.85 9.79
N ARG A 128 6.24 0.55 10.78
CA ARG A 128 5.55 -0.73 10.88
C ARG A 128 4.59 -0.93 9.71
N CYS A 129 3.83 0.10 9.33
CA CYS A 129 2.91 0.04 8.18
C CYS A 129 3.66 -0.30 6.88
N VAL A 130 4.81 0.35 6.63
CA VAL A 130 5.66 0.02 5.49
C VAL A 130 6.19 -1.42 5.59
N SER A 131 6.67 -1.83 6.77
CA SER A 131 7.22 -3.17 6.98
C SER A 131 6.19 -4.28 6.73
N VAL A 132 4.93 -4.10 7.16
CA VAL A 132 3.89 -5.12 6.91
C VAL A 132 3.50 -5.18 5.45
N ILE A 133 3.46 -4.04 4.73
CA ILE A 133 3.25 -4.04 3.27
C ILE A 133 4.37 -4.80 2.57
N ARG A 134 5.63 -4.53 2.93
CA ARG A 134 6.78 -5.22 2.36
C ARG A 134 6.70 -6.73 2.58
N HIS A 135 6.36 -7.14 3.80
CA HIS A 135 6.21 -8.55 4.14
C HIS A 135 5.10 -9.21 3.30
N THR A 136 3.89 -8.61 3.26
CA THR A 136 2.76 -9.17 2.50
C THR A 136 3.02 -9.21 1.00
N ALA A 137 3.68 -8.19 0.42
CA ALA A 137 4.06 -8.21 -0.99
C ALA A 137 5.09 -9.31 -1.29
N GLY A 138 6.06 -9.53 -0.38
CA GLY A 138 7.02 -10.63 -0.49
C GLY A 138 6.35 -12.02 -0.40
N GLU A 139 5.40 -12.18 0.51
CA GLU A 139 4.59 -13.39 0.67
C GLU A 139 3.77 -13.72 -0.58
N LEU A 140 3.18 -12.71 -1.23
CA LEU A 140 2.49 -12.88 -2.52
C LEU A 140 3.43 -13.41 -3.60
N VAL A 141 4.59 -12.78 -3.77
CA VAL A 141 5.57 -13.17 -4.81
C VAL A 141 6.08 -14.58 -4.53
N LYS A 142 6.38 -14.90 -3.28
CA LYS A 142 6.84 -16.23 -2.86
C LYS A 142 5.83 -17.32 -3.25
N ASP A 143 4.57 -17.18 -2.81
CA ASP A 143 3.54 -18.20 -3.10
C ASP A 143 3.26 -18.32 -4.61
N ALA A 144 3.29 -17.20 -5.34
CA ALA A 144 3.12 -17.20 -6.78
C ALA A 144 4.23 -18.01 -7.48
N LEU A 145 5.48 -17.88 -7.03
CA LEU A 145 6.61 -18.65 -7.54
C LEU A 145 6.53 -20.13 -7.16
N GLU A 146 6.11 -20.45 -5.94
CA GLU A 146 5.91 -21.84 -5.48
C GLU A 146 4.80 -22.53 -6.30
N LEU A 147 3.68 -21.86 -6.54
CA LEU A 147 2.59 -22.37 -7.37
C LEU A 147 3.05 -22.64 -8.80
N LYS A 148 3.84 -21.73 -9.38
CA LYS A 148 4.41 -21.89 -10.73
C LYS A 148 5.35 -23.09 -10.82
N GLN A 149 6.18 -23.32 -9.79
CA GLN A 149 7.11 -24.45 -9.75
C GLN A 149 6.37 -25.78 -9.58
N GLY A 150 5.36 -25.84 -8.70
CA GLY A 150 4.53 -27.04 -8.52
C GLY A 150 3.66 -27.40 -9.72
N ALA A 151 3.35 -26.44 -10.60
CA ALA A 151 2.65 -26.71 -11.86
C ALA A 151 3.57 -27.24 -12.98
N ALA A 152 4.90 -27.17 -12.80
CA ALA A 152 5.90 -27.61 -13.78
C ALA A 152 6.50 -28.99 -13.47
N SER A 153 6.15 -29.60 -12.34
CA SER A 153 6.53 -30.94 -11.88
C SER A 153 5.42 -31.96 -12.12
#